data_AF-A0A937WZM8-F1
#
_entry.id   AF-A0A937WZM8-F1
#
_cell.length_a   1.000
_cell.length_b   1.000
_cell.length_c   1.000
_cell.angle_alpha   90.00
_cell.angle_beta   90.00
_cell.angle_gamma   90.00
#
_symmetry.space_group_name_H-M   'P 1'
#
loop_
_entity.id
_entity.type
_entity.pdbx_description
1 polymer ?
#
loop_
_entity_poly.entity_id
_entity_poly.type
_entity_poly.pdbx_seq_one_letter_code
_entity_poly.pdbx_strand_id
1 'polypeptide(L)'
;VCRERGTAFGCGTACWEVPNLLETAAWIREGHIGRIIWASIPGGLPREASGAGCVQLTMLRTITGQEVVWAEGAELPPESGWEVPPGEPEADIDCGMRGWLGLTDGGVCEIPEPSAVTCRVHVKGENGEVWLGGPRSVLIEGTGASASPVYPDWLTTGEPKEFFTLVVERLMRAFDTGGDAVCSGHDYRQALEIAIALKQSAHRGGERVSLPLSDRSLRVFPHPYRLKGGDVAGYASIGYAAPPDLPE
;
A
#
# COMPACT_ATOMS: atom_id res chain seq x y z
N VAL A 1 -4.16 -19.02 12.00
CA VAL A 1 -5.45 -18.75 12.70
C VAL A 1 -6.64 -18.57 11.77
N CYS A 2 -6.84 -17.45 11.06
CA CYS A 2 -8.09 -17.24 10.29
C CYS A 2 -8.30 -18.32 9.20
N ARG A 3 -7.28 -18.58 8.36
CA ARG A 3 -7.33 -19.65 7.34
C ARG A 3 -7.56 -21.03 7.92
N GLU A 4 -6.85 -21.38 8.99
CA GLU A 4 -7.02 -22.67 9.71
C GLU A 4 -8.44 -22.86 10.25
N ARG A 5 -9.15 -21.75 10.51
CA ARG A 5 -10.52 -21.75 11.02
C ARG A 5 -11.57 -21.52 9.93
N GLY A 6 -11.17 -21.49 8.65
CA GLY A 6 -12.09 -21.18 7.53
C GLY A 6 -12.75 -19.80 7.64
N THR A 7 -12.10 -18.86 8.33
CA THR A 7 -12.62 -17.50 8.53
C THR A 7 -11.99 -16.56 7.52
N ALA A 8 -12.81 -15.91 6.69
CA ALA A 8 -12.36 -14.84 5.81
C ALA A 8 -11.86 -13.66 6.66
N PHE A 9 -10.68 -13.14 6.33
CA PHE A 9 -10.09 -11.98 7.00
C PHE A 9 -9.70 -10.93 5.96
N GLY A 10 -10.49 -9.87 5.89
CA GLY A 10 -10.22 -8.68 5.09
C GLY A 10 -9.67 -7.57 5.96
N CYS A 11 -8.65 -6.89 5.47
CA CYS A 11 -8.07 -5.72 6.11
C CYS A 11 -8.73 -4.45 5.56
N GLY A 12 -9.08 -3.50 6.42
CA GLY A 12 -9.59 -2.19 5.98
C GLY A 12 -8.46 -1.33 5.45
N THR A 13 -8.30 -1.27 4.13
CA THR A 13 -7.17 -0.60 3.44
C THR A 13 -7.67 0.17 2.22
N ALA A 14 -6.76 0.85 1.54
CA ALA A 14 -7.02 1.69 0.39
C ALA A 14 -6.98 1.03 -1.00
N CYS A 15 -6.86 -0.30 -1.15
CA CYS A 15 -7.24 -0.97 -2.43
C CYS A 15 -8.73 -0.72 -2.85
N TRP A 16 -9.41 0.13 -2.08
CA TRP A 16 -10.80 0.42 -1.92
C TRP A 16 -11.03 1.91 -2.23
N GLU A 17 -10.02 2.78 -2.01
CA GLU A 17 -10.06 4.25 -2.19
C GLU A 17 -9.83 4.69 -3.63
N VAL A 18 -9.10 3.91 -4.43
CA VAL A 18 -8.86 4.25 -5.84
C VAL A 18 -9.96 3.62 -6.69
N PRO A 19 -10.77 4.43 -7.40
CA PRO A 19 -11.74 3.91 -8.34
C PRO A 19 -11.07 3.00 -9.38
N ASN A 20 -11.76 1.92 -9.74
CA ASN A 20 -11.33 0.99 -10.79
C ASN A 20 -9.98 0.30 -10.55
N LEU A 21 -9.48 0.21 -9.31
CA LEU A 21 -8.21 -0.48 -9.04
C LEU A 21 -8.21 -1.93 -9.53
N LEU A 22 -9.28 -2.68 -9.26
CA LEU A 22 -9.34 -4.10 -9.59
C LEU A 22 -9.51 -4.33 -11.09
N GLU A 23 -10.28 -3.47 -11.74
CA GLU A 23 -10.47 -3.40 -13.18
C GLU A 23 -9.15 -3.06 -13.86
N THR A 24 -8.39 -2.09 -13.33
CA THR A 24 -7.05 -1.74 -13.81
C THR A 24 -6.08 -2.90 -13.62
N ALA A 25 -6.12 -3.59 -12.47
CA ALA A 25 -5.28 -4.77 -12.22
C ALA A 25 -5.66 -5.96 -13.11
N ALA A 26 -6.94 -6.14 -13.44
CA ALA A 26 -7.39 -7.13 -14.42
C ALA A 26 -6.88 -6.80 -15.82
N TRP A 27 -7.02 -5.54 -16.24
CA TRP A 27 -6.51 -5.04 -17.52
C TRP A 27 -4.99 -5.23 -17.65
N ILE A 28 -4.20 -4.97 -16.61
CA ILE A 28 -2.76 -5.28 -16.65
C ILE A 28 -2.51 -6.79 -16.79
N ARG A 29 -3.24 -7.63 -16.05
CA ARG A 29 -3.11 -9.10 -16.12
C ARG A 29 -3.55 -9.71 -17.46
N GLU A 30 -4.42 -9.04 -18.19
CA GLU A 30 -4.81 -9.40 -19.57
C GLU A 30 -3.67 -9.18 -20.58
N GLY A 31 -2.55 -8.57 -20.15
CA GLY A 31 -1.31 -8.45 -20.92
C GLY A 31 -1.19 -7.16 -21.72
N HIS A 32 -2.09 -6.19 -21.49
CA HIS A 32 -2.15 -4.93 -22.23
C HIS A 32 -0.85 -4.10 -22.17
N ILE A 33 -0.06 -4.22 -21.09
CA ILE A 33 1.26 -3.57 -20.99
C ILE A 33 2.45 -4.55 -21.09
N GLY A 34 2.20 -5.83 -21.39
CA GLY A 34 3.23 -6.88 -21.34
C GLY A 34 3.73 -7.16 -19.92
N ARG A 35 4.93 -7.72 -19.79
CA ARG A 35 5.53 -8.00 -18.47
C ARG A 35 5.92 -6.71 -17.77
N ILE A 36 5.64 -6.61 -16.47
CA ILE A 36 6.04 -5.47 -15.65
C ILE A 36 7.55 -5.48 -15.48
N ILE A 37 8.20 -4.37 -15.83
CA ILE A 37 9.66 -4.20 -15.72
C ILE A 37 10.06 -3.22 -14.62
N TRP A 38 9.16 -2.31 -14.27
CA TRP A 38 9.41 -1.28 -13.27
C TRP A 38 8.08 -0.76 -12.67
N ALA A 39 8.13 -0.31 -11.43
CA ALA A 39 7.05 0.40 -10.78
C ALA A 39 7.58 1.56 -9.92
N SER A 40 6.69 2.41 -9.44
CA SER A 40 7.00 3.43 -8.45
C SER A 40 5.79 3.74 -7.59
N ILE A 41 6.04 4.25 -6.38
CA ILE A 41 5.06 4.92 -5.51
C ILE A 41 5.38 6.42 -5.59
N PRO A 42 4.86 7.18 -6.57
CA PRO A 42 5.42 8.50 -6.92
C PRO A 42 5.31 9.55 -5.83
N GLY A 43 4.29 9.44 -4.96
CA GLY A 43 4.14 10.30 -3.78
C GLY A 43 5.07 9.94 -2.61
N GLY A 44 5.90 8.91 -2.74
CA GLY A 44 6.72 8.36 -1.67
C GLY A 44 5.91 7.79 -0.50
N LEU A 45 6.59 7.53 0.62
CA LEU A 45 5.97 7.22 1.91
C LEU A 45 6.26 8.40 2.88
N PRO A 46 5.37 9.39 3.02
CA PRO A 46 5.72 10.68 3.61
C PRO A 46 5.88 10.69 5.13
N ARG A 47 4.93 10.11 5.85
CA ARG A 47 4.81 10.27 7.32
C ARG A 47 5.06 9.00 8.10
N GLU A 48 4.59 7.89 7.55
CA GLU A 48 4.57 6.59 8.20
C GLU A 48 4.53 5.51 7.11
N ALA A 49 5.41 4.51 7.22
CA ALA A 49 5.48 3.42 6.26
C ALA A 49 4.44 2.34 6.60
N SER A 50 4.25 2.03 7.89
CA SER A 50 3.32 0.99 8.33
C SER A 50 1.87 1.48 8.42
N GLY A 51 1.67 2.78 8.63
CA GLY A 51 0.35 3.40 8.64
C GLY A 51 -0.18 3.77 7.26
N ALA A 52 -0.34 5.06 6.95
CA ALA A 52 -0.79 5.51 5.63
C ALA A 52 0.04 4.91 4.48
N GLY A 53 1.34 4.63 4.65
CA GLY A 53 2.15 3.97 3.62
C GLY A 53 1.67 2.56 3.23
N CYS A 54 1.00 1.82 4.13
CA CYS A 54 0.51 0.47 3.81
C CYS A 54 -0.53 0.46 2.69
N VAL A 55 -1.22 1.58 2.49
CA VAL A 55 -2.15 1.83 1.37
C VAL A 55 -1.45 1.64 0.04
N GLN A 56 -0.39 2.41 -0.22
CA GLN A 56 0.33 2.33 -1.50
C GLN A 56 1.05 0.99 -1.65
N LEU A 57 1.59 0.42 -0.57
CA LEU A 57 2.25 -0.89 -0.60
C LEU A 57 1.28 -2.03 -0.98
N THR A 58 0.05 -1.99 -0.47
CA THR A 58 -0.97 -2.98 -0.84
C THR A 58 -1.53 -2.74 -2.25
N MET A 59 -1.67 -1.48 -2.68
CA MET A 59 -1.99 -1.14 -4.07
C MET A 59 -0.93 -1.65 -5.05
N LEU A 60 0.36 -1.47 -4.74
CA LEU A 60 1.48 -1.95 -5.55
C LEU A 60 1.35 -3.45 -5.81
N ARG A 61 1.14 -4.25 -4.75
CA ARG A 61 0.93 -5.71 -4.90
C ARG A 61 -0.32 -6.02 -5.71
N THR A 62 -1.42 -5.31 -5.46
CA THR A 62 -2.69 -5.54 -6.16
C THR A 62 -2.56 -5.29 -7.66
N ILE A 63 -1.94 -4.17 -8.05
CA ILE A 63 -1.83 -3.77 -9.46
C ILE A 63 -0.75 -4.56 -10.22
N THR A 64 0.33 -4.94 -9.53
CA THR A 64 1.42 -5.71 -10.16
C THR A 64 1.16 -7.21 -10.14
N GLY A 65 0.35 -7.71 -9.21
CA GLY A 65 0.18 -9.14 -8.96
C GLY A 65 1.44 -9.82 -8.40
N GLN A 66 2.43 -9.05 -7.92
CA GLN A 66 3.73 -9.56 -7.48
C GLN A 66 3.94 -9.40 -5.97
N GLU A 67 4.75 -10.28 -5.39
CA GLU A 67 5.23 -10.11 -4.01
C GLU A 67 6.48 -9.23 -3.98
N VAL A 68 6.69 -8.55 -2.86
CA VAL A 68 7.98 -7.92 -2.58
C VAL A 68 8.92 -8.94 -1.92
N VAL A 69 10.09 -9.14 -2.52
CA VAL A 69 11.08 -10.16 -2.11
C VAL A 69 12.32 -9.58 -1.42
N TRP A 70 12.55 -8.27 -1.55
CA TRP A 70 13.52 -7.54 -0.76
C TRP A 70 13.16 -6.05 -0.70
N ALA A 71 13.65 -5.36 0.32
CA ALA A 71 13.51 -3.92 0.46
C ALA A 71 14.88 -3.28 0.78
N GLU A 72 15.09 -2.08 0.25
CA GLU A 72 16.26 -1.24 0.48
C GLU A 72 15.74 0.17 0.78
N GLY A 73 16.16 0.81 1.87
CA GLY A 73 15.51 2.03 2.31
C GLY A 73 16.38 3.01 3.10
N ALA A 74 15.89 4.24 3.16
CA ALA A 74 16.38 5.29 4.03
C ALA A 74 15.20 5.93 4.77
N GLU A 75 15.41 6.23 6.05
CA GLU A 75 14.39 6.87 6.88
C GLU A 75 14.31 8.37 6.60
N LEU A 76 13.10 8.88 6.68
CA LEU A 76 12.82 10.30 6.85
C LEU A 76 12.64 10.58 8.35
N PRO A 77 12.82 11.84 8.80
CA PRO A 77 12.59 12.18 10.19
C PRO A 77 11.17 11.79 10.64
N PRO A 78 11.01 11.12 11.79
CA PRO A 78 9.68 10.86 12.34
C PRO A 78 8.98 12.18 12.68
N GLU A 79 7.65 12.19 12.59
CA GLU A 79 6.86 13.34 13.02
C GLU A 79 6.94 13.52 14.54
N SER A 80 6.82 14.78 14.99
CA SER A 80 6.79 15.10 16.41
C SER A 80 5.62 14.41 17.13
N GLY A 81 5.85 13.89 18.34
CA GLY A 81 4.81 13.22 19.14
C GLY A 81 4.64 11.74 18.84
N TRP A 82 5.42 11.21 17.90
CA TRP A 82 5.56 9.77 17.70
C TRP A 82 6.54 9.22 18.72
N GLU A 83 6.10 8.19 19.44
CA GLU A 83 6.82 7.64 20.58
C GLU A 83 6.67 6.12 20.60
N VAL A 84 7.70 5.45 21.09
CA VAL A 84 7.68 4.02 21.39
C VAL A 84 7.25 3.78 22.84
N PRO A 85 6.66 2.61 23.15
CA PRO A 85 6.42 2.20 24.53
C PRO A 85 7.71 2.21 25.38
N PRO A 86 7.61 2.41 26.71
CA PRO A 86 8.79 2.35 27.58
C PRO A 86 9.57 1.04 27.44
N GLY A 87 10.88 1.15 27.21
CA GLY A 87 11.79 0.01 27.05
C GLY A 87 11.97 -0.47 25.61
N GLU A 88 11.20 0.06 24.66
CA GLU A 88 11.39 -0.18 23.22
C GLU A 88 12.39 0.85 22.65
N PRO A 89 13.17 0.51 21.61
CA PRO A 89 14.15 1.42 21.03
C PRO A 89 13.48 2.49 20.17
N GLU A 90 13.93 3.75 20.25
CA GLU A 90 13.42 4.86 19.40
C GLU A 90 13.57 4.57 17.90
N ALA A 91 14.55 3.74 17.54
CA ALA A 91 14.76 3.23 16.20
C ALA A 91 13.52 2.54 15.61
N ASP A 92 12.60 2.02 16.44
CA ASP A 92 11.38 1.35 16.00
C ASP A 92 10.20 2.32 15.80
N ILE A 93 10.36 3.63 16.00
CA ILE A 93 9.34 4.62 15.65
C ILE A 93 9.06 4.55 14.14
N ASP A 94 7.80 4.40 13.73
CA ASP A 94 7.42 4.48 12.33
C ASP A 94 7.66 5.90 11.79
N CYS A 95 8.08 5.98 10.54
CA CYS A 95 8.44 7.24 9.91
C CYS A 95 8.22 7.17 8.40
N GLY A 96 8.36 8.31 7.74
CA GLY A 96 8.40 8.35 6.29
C GLY A 96 9.63 7.60 5.76
N MET A 97 9.52 7.05 4.56
CA MET A 97 10.58 6.23 3.95
C MET A 97 10.70 6.53 2.46
N ARG A 98 11.94 6.40 1.97
CA ARG A 98 12.28 6.32 0.54
C ARG A 98 13.14 5.08 0.29
N GLY A 99 13.24 4.62 -0.94
CA GLY A 99 14.01 3.43 -1.25
C GLY A 99 13.56 2.65 -2.48
N TRP A 100 13.84 1.35 -2.45
CA TRP A 100 13.59 0.42 -3.54
C TRP A 100 13.02 -0.89 -3.01
N LEU A 101 12.10 -1.47 -3.77
CA LEU A 101 11.52 -2.78 -3.49
C LEU A 101 11.81 -3.70 -4.67
N GLY A 102 12.24 -4.93 -4.40
CA GLY A 102 12.33 -5.99 -5.41
C GLY A 102 11.05 -6.77 -5.53
N LEU A 103 10.60 -7.01 -6.75
CA LEU A 103 9.40 -7.80 -7.06
C LEU A 103 9.76 -9.23 -7.47
N THR A 104 8.83 -10.18 -7.36
CA THR A 104 9.06 -11.61 -7.63
C THR A 104 9.59 -11.92 -9.03
N ASP A 105 9.24 -11.14 -10.04
CA ASP A 105 9.66 -11.38 -11.43
C ASP A 105 10.90 -10.54 -11.83
N GLY A 106 11.65 -10.07 -10.83
CA GLY A 106 12.88 -9.29 -11.02
C GLY A 106 12.65 -7.81 -11.34
N GLY A 107 11.39 -7.37 -11.39
CA GLY A 107 11.05 -5.95 -11.45
C GLY A 107 11.45 -5.21 -10.17
N VAL A 108 11.59 -3.89 -10.28
CA VAL A 108 11.89 -3.03 -9.13
C VAL A 108 10.80 -1.97 -8.98
N CYS A 109 10.45 -1.64 -7.75
CA CYS A 109 9.61 -0.49 -7.43
C CYS A 109 10.44 0.59 -6.75
N GLU A 110 10.42 1.80 -7.28
CA GLU A 110 11.00 2.98 -6.63
C GLU A 110 10.04 3.57 -5.60
N ILE A 111 10.59 4.01 -4.47
CA ILE A 111 9.92 4.88 -3.50
C ILE A 111 10.74 6.17 -3.47
N PRO A 112 10.40 7.18 -4.28
CA PRO A 112 11.12 8.45 -4.33
C PRO A 112 10.92 9.26 -3.04
N GLU A 113 11.64 10.38 -2.96
CA GLU A 113 11.37 11.40 -1.95
C GLU A 113 9.89 11.82 -2.01
N PRO A 114 9.18 11.90 -0.87
CA PRO A 114 7.77 12.24 -0.87
C PRO A 114 7.47 13.58 -1.54
N SER A 115 6.41 13.61 -2.34
CA SER A 115 6.00 14.78 -3.11
C SER A 115 4.48 14.86 -3.21
N ALA A 116 3.94 16.00 -3.62
CA ALA A 116 2.49 16.24 -3.73
C ALA A 116 1.82 15.53 -4.93
N VAL A 117 2.38 14.42 -5.40
CA VAL A 117 1.85 13.65 -6.53
C VAL A 117 0.63 12.84 -6.10
N THR A 118 -0.45 12.94 -6.87
CA THR A 118 -1.71 12.23 -6.60
C THR A 118 -1.77 10.81 -7.16
N CYS A 119 -0.81 10.46 -8.04
CA CYS A 119 -0.60 9.08 -8.48
C CYS A 119 -0.15 8.23 -7.29
N ARG A 120 -0.89 7.16 -7.01
CA ARG A 120 -0.61 6.22 -5.92
C ARG A 120 0.48 5.23 -6.30
N VAL A 121 0.36 4.65 -7.50
CA VAL A 121 1.30 3.67 -8.05
C VAL A 121 1.45 3.91 -9.55
N HIS A 122 2.67 3.95 -10.04
CA HIS A 122 2.98 3.94 -11.47
C HIS A 122 3.58 2.58 -11.82
N VAL A 123 3.08 1.93 -12.87
CA VAL A 123 3.59 0.66 -13.37
C VAL A 123 4.01 0.85 -14.82
N LYS A 124 5.20 0.35 -15.15
CA LYS A 124 5.71 0.28 -16.52
C LYS A 124 5.92 -1.17 -16.92
N GLY A 125 5.29 -1.55 -18.02
CA GLY A 125 5.50 -2.82 -18.68
C GLY A 125 6.37 -2.69 -19.93
N GLU A 126 6.60 -3.82 -20.59
CA GLU A 126 7.33 -3.89 -21.87
C GLU A 126 6.62 -3.10 -22.98
N ASN A 127 5.29 -3.04 -22.95
CA ASN A 127 4.46 -2.50 -24.03
C ASN A 127 3.43 -1.46 -23.56
N GLY A 128 3.65 -0.79 -22.43
CA GLY A 128 2.73 0.24 -21.95
C GLY A 128 3.00 0.68 -20.52
N GLU A 129 2.20 1.64 -20.04
CA GLU A 129 2.34 2.25 -18.73
C GLU A 129 0.98 2.59 -18.10
N VAL A 130 0.92 2.51 -16.77
CA VAL A 130 -0.28 2.80 -15.99
C VAL A 130 0.06 3.71 -14.82
N TRP A 131 -0.62 4.85 -14.72
CA TRP A 131 -0.64 5.70 -13.54
C TRP A 131 -1.96 5.49 -12.81
N LEU A 132 -1.89 4.91 -11.62
CA LEU A 132 -3.03 4.60 -10.78
C LEU A 132 -3.34 5.77 -9.85
N GLY A 133 -4.58 6.26 -9.86
CA GLY A 133 -5.02 7.37 -9.01
C GLY A 133 -5.01 8.73 -9.72
N GLY A 134 -5.02 9.83 -8.97
CA GLY A 134 -5.40 11.14 -9.49
C GLY A 134 -6.91 11.24 -9.76
N PRO A 135 -7.43 12.33 -10.38
CA PRO A 135 -8.86 12.44 -10.68
C PRO A 135 -9.36 11.28 -11.55
N ARG A 136 -8.46 10.60 -12.28
CA ARG A 136 -8.68 9.34 -13.00
C ARG A 136 -7.33 8.69 -13.32
N SER A 137 -7.25 7.37 -13.26
CA SER A 137 -6.09 6.60 -13.72
C SER A 137 -5.81 6.82 -15.21
N VAL A 138 -4.54 6.79 -15.61
CA VAL A 138 -4.09 6.92 -17.01
C VAL A 138 -3.51 5.59 -17.47
N LEU A 139 -4.02 5.09 -18.59
CA LEU A 139 -3.61 3.83 -19.22
C LEU A 139 -3.00 4.16 -20.58
N ILE A 140 -1.77 3.72 -20.83
CA ILE A 140 -1.08 3.88 -22.12
C ILE A 140 -0.72 2.49 -22.65
N GLU A 141 -1.12 2.18 -23.88
CA GLU A 141 -0.66 1.02 -24.64
C GLU A 141 0.32 1.44 -25.72
N GLY A 142 1.28 0.57 -26.02
CA GLY A 142 2.32 0.79 -27.02
C GLY A 142 3.56 1.49 -26.46
N THR A 143 4.55 1.71 -27.32
CA THR A 143 5.82 2.34 -26.97
C THR A 143 6.25 3.31 -28.08
N GLY A 144 7.06 4.31 -27.73
CA GLY A 144 7.53 5.30 -28.69
C GLY A 144 6.37 6.00 -29.42
N ALA A 145 6.44 6.06 -30.75
CA ALA A 145 5.46 6.76 -31.57
C ALA A 145 4.08 6.07 -31.65
N SER A 146 3.98 4.79 -31.26
CA SER A 146 2.69 4.08 -31.22
C SER A 146 2.01 4.13 -29.85
N ALA A 147 2.66 4.74 -28.84
CA ALA A 147 2.09 4.89 -27.53
C ALA A 147 0.84 5.77 -27.58
N SER A 148 -0.29 5.25 -27.10
CA SER A 148 -1.56 5.98 -27.07
C SER A 148 -2.30 5.75 -25.76
N PRO A 149 -2.97 6.78 -25.22
CA PRO A 149 -3.95 6.58 -24.17
C PRO A 149 -5.07 5.65 -24.62
N VAL A 150 -5.51 4.81 -23.70
CA VAL A 150 -6.68 3.95 -23.88
C VAL A 150 -7.71 4.19 -22.79
N TYR A 151 -8.97 4.03 -23.16
CA TYR A 151 -10.11 4.38 -22.31
C TYR A 151 -11.15 3.26 -22.32
N PRO A 152 -10.90 2.15 -21.60
CA PRO A 152 -11.91 1.12 -21.43
C PRO A 152 -13.21 1.70 -20.87
N ASP A 153 -14.36 1.12 -21.22
CA ASP A 153 -15.67 1.66 -20.84
C ASP A 153 -15.81 1.83 -19.31
N TRP A 154 -15.27 0.90 -18.53
CA TRP A 154 -15.28 0.98 -17.06
C TRP A 154 -14.50 2.19 -16.50
N LEU A 155 -13.56 2.76 -17.25
CA LEU A 155 -12.79 3.94 -16.86
C LEU A 155 -13.54 5.25 -17.14
N THR A 156 -14.47 5.25 -18.10
CA THR A 156 -15.15 6.45 -18.61
C THR A 156 -16.62 6.56 -18.25
N THR A 157 -17.29 5.43 -18.01
CA THR A 157 -18.75 5.35 -17.84
C THR A 157 -19.20 4.94 -16.44
N GLY A 158 -18.28 4.47 -15.58
CA GLY A 158 -18.61 4.04 -14.23
C GLY A 158 -18.88 5.22 -13.31
N GLU A 159 -20.12 5.36 -12.82
CA GLU A 159 -20.34 6.10 -11.58
C GLU A 159 -19.61 5.35 -10.45
N PRO A 160 -18.81 6.03 -9.62
CA PRO A 160 -18.17 5.38 -8.48
C PRO A 160 -19.28 4.85 -7.57
N LYS A 161 -19.37 3.53 -7.40
CA LYS A 161 -20.18 2.99 -6.29
C LYS A 161 -19.67 3.58 -4.98
N GLU A 162 -20.59 3.88 -4.06
CA GLU A 162 -20.24 4.32 -2.71
C GLU A 162 -19.21 3.40 -2.08
N PHE A 163 -18.16 4.00 -1.50
CA PHE A 163 -16.94 3.31 -1.08
C PHE A 163 -17.27 2.14 -0.14
N PHE A 164 -18.06 2.39 0.90
CA PHE A 164 -18.40 1.38 1.90
C PHE A 164 -19.26 0.25 1.33
N THR A 165 -20.10 0.52 0.33
CA THR A 165 -20.90 -0.51 -0.32
C THR A 165 -20.01 -1.51 -1.06
N LEU A 166 -19.01 -1.03 -1.81
CA LEU A 166 -18.05 -1.90 -2.50
C LEU A 166 -17.28 -2.80 -1.52
N VAL A 167 -16.91 -2.26 -0.37
CA VAL A 167 -16.23 -2.99 0.69
C VAL A 167 -17.07 -4.14 1.20
N VAL A 168 -18.32 -3.85 1.57
CA VAL A 168 -19.25 -4.85 2.11
C VAL A 168 -19.52 -5.92 1.05
N GLU A 169 -19.83 -5.53 -0.19
CA GLU A 169 -20.07 -6.47 -1.30
C GLU A 169 -18.89 -7.42 -1.52
N ARG A 170 -17.65 -6.93 -1.45
CA ARG A 170 -16.44 -7.75 -1.64
C ARG A 170 -16.21 -8.73 -0.49
N LEU A 171 -16.45 -8.31 0.75
CA LEU A 171 -16.35 -9.19 1.91
C LEU A 171 -17.43 -10.29 1.84
N MET A 172 -18.67 -9.92 1.48
CA MET A 172 -19.76 -10.87 1.27
C MET A 172 -19.42 -11.87 0.17
N ARG A 173 -18.83 -11.41 -0.94
CA ARG A 173 -18.39 -12.32 -2.01
C ARG A 173 -17.33 -13.31 -1.56
N ALA A 174 -16.35 -12.87 -0.77
CA ALA A 174 -15.33 -13.77 -0.22
C ALA A 174 -15.96 -14.83 0.68
N PHE A 175 -16.92 -14.43 1.52
CA PHE A 175 -17.70 -15.33 2.34
C PHE A 175 -18.52 -16.34 1.51
N ASP A 176 -19.30 -15.87 0.54
CA ASP A 176 -20.19 -16.71 -0.28
C ASP A 176 -19.43 -17.72 -1.15
N THR A 177 -18.22 -17.37 -1.59
CA THR A 177 -17.38 -18.22 -2.47
C THR A 177 -16.36 -19.07 -1.71
N GLY A 178 -16.20 -18.86 -0.40
CA GLY A 178 -15.14 -19.48 0.41
C GLY A 178 -13.72 -19.03 0.01
N GLY A 179 -13.61 -17.88 -0.65
CA GLY A 179 -12.35 -17.31 -1.13
C GLY A 179 -11.69 -16.37 -0.12
N ASP A 180 -10.47 -15.94 -0.45
CA ASP A 180 -9.80 -14.86 0.30
C ASP A 180 -10.46 -13.51 0.00
N ALA A 181 -10.58 -12.67 1.03
CA ALA A 181 -10.99 -11.28 0.85
C ALA A 181 -9.93 -10.51 0.05
N VAL A 182 -10.37 -9.58 -0.80
CA VAL A 182 -9.47 -8.62 -1.43
C VAL A 182 -8.78 -7.81 -0.32
N CYS A 183 -7.46 -7.73 -0.38
CA CYS A 183 -6.63 -7.21 0.71
C CYS A 183 -6.83 -8.01 2.02
N SER A 184 -6.34 -9.25 1.98
CA SER A 184 -6.35 -10.19 3.09
C SER A 184 -5.29 -9.85 4.16
N GLY A 185 -5.27 -10.62 5.24
CA GLY A 185 -4.19 -10.52 6.24
C GLY A 185 -2.80 -10.83 5.70
N HIS A 186 -2.68 -11.53 4.57
CA HIS A 186 -1.39 -11.69 3.90
C HIS A 186 -0.88 -10.36 3.35
N ASP A 187 -1.77 -9.54 2.80
CA ASP A 187 -1.43 -8.25 2.22
C ASP A 187 -0.94 -7.27 3.28
N TYR A 188 -1.63 -7.19 4.42
CA TYR A 188 -1.18 -6.37 5.56
C TYR A 188 0.07 -6.90 6.23
N ARG A 189 0.23 -8.23 6.30
CA ARG A 189 1.48 -8.80 6.78
C ARG A 189 2.64 -8.36 5.89
N GLN A 190 2.51 -8.44 4.56
CA GLN A 190 3.58 -8.05 3.67
C GLN A 190 3.86 -6.54 3.73
N ALA A 191 2.82 -5.69 3.78
CA ALA A 191 3.02 -4.24 3.94
C ALA A 191 3.78 -3.89 5.24
N LEU A 192 3.42 -4.54 6.36
CA LEU A 192 4.12 -4.37 7.63
C LEU A 192 5.58 -4.87 7.55
N GLU A 193 5.80 -6.04 6.96
CA GLU A 193 7.15 -6.58 6.77
C GLU A 193 8.01 -5.68 5.87
N ILE A 194 7.44 -5.07 4.82
CA ILE A 194 8.15 -4.09 3.99
C ILE A 194 8.55 -2.87 4.81
N ALA A 195 7.63 -2.31 5.61
CA ALA A 195 7.93 -1.15 6.46
C ALA A 195 9.10 -1.45 7.43
N ILE A 196 9.05 -2.61 8.09
CA ILE A 196 10.13 -3.06 8.99
C ILE A 196 11.43 -3.29 8.20
N ALA A 197 11.36 -3.93 7.03
CA ALA A 197 12.53 -4.21 6.19
C ALA A 197 13.22 -2.93 5.69
N LEU A 198 12.45 -1.90 5.32
CA LEU A 198 12.98 -0.59 4.95
C LEU A 198 13.73 0.07 6.11
N LYS A 199 13.19 0.01 7.34
CA LYS A 199 13.87 0.55 8.54
C LYS A 199 15.14 -0.25 8.87
N GLN A 200 15.06 -1.58 8.81
CA GLN A 200 16.24 -2.45 8.99
C GLN A 200 17.32 -2.17 7.95
N SER A 201 16.94 -1.93 6.70
CA SER A 201 17.86 -1.52 5.63
C SER A 201 18.55 -0.21 5.98
N ALA A 202 17.80 0.81 6.40
CA ALA A 202 18.34 2.11 6.77
C ALA A 202 19.34 2.01 7.92
N HIS A 203 19.03 1.24 8.97
CA HIS A 203 19.94 1.01 10.10
C HIS A 203 21.20 0.23 9.73
N ARG A 204 21.17 -0.52 8.63
CA ARG A 204 22.32 -1.28 8.10
C ARG A 204 23.04 -0.53 6.97
N GLY A 205 22.83 0.78 6.84
CA GLY A 205 23.51 1.60 5.83
C GLY A 205 23.00 1.38 4.41
N GLY A 206 21.74 0.97 4.24
CA GLY A 206 21.11 0.75 2.93
C GLY A 206 21.33 -0.65 2.37
N GLU A 207 21.64 -1.65 3.20
CA GLU A 207 21.70 -3.03 2.75
C GLU A 207 20.31 -3.57 2.41
N ARG A 208 20.20 -4.41 1.38
CA ARG A 208 18.94 -5.09 1.03
C ARG A 208 18.53 -6.07 2.11
N VAL A 209 17.29 -5.97 2.55
CA VAL A 209 16.68 -6.90 3.51
C VAL A 209 15.72 -7.81 2.76
N SER A 210 15.95 -9.12 2.81
CA SER A 210 15.10 -10.12 2.17
C SER A 210 13.75 -10.26 2.88
N LEU A 211 12.72 -10.57 2.08
CA LEU A 211 11.36 -10.85 2.54
C LEU A 211 10.93 -12.28 2.14
N PRO A 212 10.08 -12.94 2.94
CA PRO A 212 9.53 -12.48 4.24
C PRO A 212 10.62 -12.36 5.32
N LEU A 213 10.34 -11.60 6.38
CA LEU A 213 11.31 -11.40 7.46
C LEU A 213 11.53 -12.70 8.22
N SER A 214 12.79 -13.11 8.35
CA SER A 214 13.17 -14.29 9.13
C SER A 214 12.94 -14.08 10.63
N ASP A 215 13.34 -12.90 11.12
CA ASP A 215 13.09 -12.48 12.50
C ASP A 215 11.69 -11.86 12.63
N ARG A 216 10.78 -12.64 13.21
CA ARG A 216 9.39 -12.25 13.46
C ARG A 216 9.21 -11.43 14.74
N SER A 217 10.29 -11.16 15.48
CA SER A 217 10.27 -10.33 16.69
C SER A 217 10.42 -8.84 16.40
N LEU A 218 10.92 -8.48 15.20
CA LEU A 218 11.08 -7.11 14.74
C LEU A 218 9.76 -6.34 14.71
N ARG A 219 9.83 -5.05 15.03
CA ARG A 219 8.64 -4.20 15.20
C ARG A 219 8.83 -2.85 14.54
N VAL A 220 7.69 -2.19 14.35
CA VAL A 220 7.59 -0.77 14.10
C VAL A 220 6.39 -0.26 14.89
N PHE A 221 6.53 0.88 15.54
CA PHE A 221 5.52 1.45 16.42
C PHE A 221 4.88 2.66 15.73
N PRO A 222 3.57 2.60 15.45
CA PRO A 222 2.87 3.73 14.89
C PRO A 222 2.63 4.80 15.96
N HIS A 223 2.10 5.96 15.55
CA HIS A 223 1.68 7.02 16.46
C HIS A 223 0.81 6.46 17.62
N PRO A 224 0.99 6.92 18.88
CA PRO A 224 0.28 6.41 20.05
C PRO A 224 -1.25 6.30 19.89
N TYR A 225 -1.87 7.30 19.23
CA TYR A 225 -3.30 7.26 18.87
C TYR A 225 -3.68 6.01 18.08
N ARG A 226 -2.87 5.57 17.11
CA ARG A 226 -3.14 4.38 16.30
C ARG A 226 -2.86 3.08 17.04
N LEU A 227 -1.88 3.10 17.95
CA LEU A 227 -1.51 1.93 18.74
C LEU A 227 -2.52 1.65 19.86
N LYS A 228 -2.97 2.69 20.57
CA LYS A 228 -3.76 2.57 21.80
C LYS A 228 -5.21 3.03 21.67
N GLY A 229 -5.55 3.74 20.59
CA GLY A 229 -6.84 4.39 20.41
C GLY A 229 -6.92 5.76 21.08
N GLY A 230 -7.84 6.60 20.60
CA GLY A 230 -8.06 7.96 21.11
C GLY A 230 -8.52 8.02 22.56
N ASP A 231 -9.25 7.00 23.02
CA ASP A 231 -9.70 6.90 24.43
C ASP A 231 -8.52 6.80 25.42
N VAL A 232 -7.37 6.29 24.98
CA VAL A 232 -6.18 6.08 25.82
C VAL A 232 -5.11 7.12 25.53
N ALA A 233 -4.84 7.42 24.26
CA ALA A 233 -3.79 8.36 23.86
C ALA A 233 -4.26 9.82 23.86
N GLY A 234 -5.57 10.06 23.95
CA GLY A 234 -6.19 11.36 23.73
C GLY A 234 -6.40 11.67 22.25
N TYR A 235 -7.26 12.66 21.99
CA TYR A 235 -7.65 13.09 20.65
C TYR A 235 -6.85 14.29 20.14
N ALA A 236 -6.19 15.03 21.04
CA ALA A 236 -5.51 16.28 20.71
C ALA A 236 -4.40 16.09 19.67
N SER A 237 -3.69 14.95 19.72
CA SER A 237 -2.62 14.61 18.78
C SER A 237 -3.08 14.45 17.33
N ILE A 238 -4.38 14.21 17.11
CA ILE A 238 -4.98 14.11 15.78
C ILE A 238 -5.87 15.32 15.44
N GLY A 239 -5.78 16.40 16.23
CA GLY A 239 -6.50 17.66 15.99
C GLY A 239 -7.94 17.68 16.52
N TYR A 240 -8.34 16.71 17.35
CA TYR A 240 -9.67 16.64 17.93
C TYR A 240 -9.65 16.96 19.43
N ALA A 241 -10.64 17.72 19.91
CA ALA A 241 -10.76 18.03 21.34
C ALA A 241 -11.39 16.89 22.16
N ALA A 242 -12.18 16.04 21.49
CA ALA A 242 -12.96 14.93 22.05
C ALA A 242 -13.20 13.88 20.94
N PRO A 243 -13.81 12.71 21.22
CA PRO A 243 -14.24 11.81 20.17
C PRO A 243 -15.09 12.55 19.12
N PRO A 244 -14.91 12.30 17.81
CA PRO A 244 -15.74 12.92 16.78
C PRO A 244 -17.21 12.57 16.99
N ASP A 245 -18.10 13.55 16.86
CA ASP A 245 -19.54 13.30 16.88
C ASP A 245 -19.91 12.38 15.71
N LEU A 246 -20.79 11.41 15.97
CA LEU A 246 -21.37 10.60 14.90
C LEU A 246 -22.24 11.51 14.02
N PRO A 247 -22.16 11.40 12.68
CA PRO A 247 -23.13 12.07 11.82
C PRO A 247 -24.55 11.61 12.21
N GLU A 248 -25.49 12.57 12.31
CA GLU A 248 -26.92 12.28 12.50
C GLU A 248 -27.51 11.47 11.33
#